data_AF-A0A2N1MBJ5-F1
#
_entry.id   AF-A0A2N1MBJ5-F1
#
_cell.length_a   1.000
_cell.length_b   1.000
_cell.length_c   1.000
_cell.angle_alpha   90.00
_cell.angle_beta   90.00
_cell.angle_gamma   90.00
#
_symmetry.space_group_name_H-M   'P 1'
#
loop_
_entity.id
_entity.type
_entity.pdbx_description
1 polymer ?
#
loop_
_entity_poly.entity_id
_entity_poly.type
_entity_poly.pdbx_seq_one_letter_code
_entity_poly.pdbx_strand_id
1 'polypeptide(L)'
;MEFSDAQLRTLIDEQKHRNAEYHAITNKKKYLFWDEIAEKLNDQENTNYFTGEAYHKKFLGLTKAFYTAEKYKKDTGTKRSLVGEDIYEEFSTKFWVNTGKKMVYPTHILHISYIYRVLKM
;
A
#
# COMPACT_ATOMS: atom_id res chain seq x y z
N MET A 1 -14.56 11.19 -6.74
CA MET A 1 -13.43 11.54 -7.60
C MET A 1 -12.73 10.26 -8.00
N GLU A 2 -12.51 10.06 -9.30
CA GLU A 2 -11.67 8.96 -9.78
C GLU A 2 -10.23 9.45 -9.91
N PHE A 3 -9.30 8.64 -9.40
CA PHE A 3 -7.87 8.87 -9.55
C PHE A 3 -7.40 8.05 -10.74
N SER A 4 -6.57 8.63 -11.59
CA SER A 4 -5.90 7.88 -12.65
C SER A 4 -4.90 6.87 -12.05
N ASP A 5 -4.53 5.85 -12.83
CA ASP A 5 -3.54 4.86 -12.40
C ASP A 5 -2.19 5.50 -12.03
N ALA A 6 -1.79 6.55 -12.76
CA ALA A 6 -0.58 7.32 -12.45
C ALA A 6 -0.68 8.02 -11.08
N GLN A 7 -1.82 8.66 -10.78
CA GLN A 7 -2.04 9.33 -9.49
C GLN A 7 -2.11 8.33 -8.34
N LEU A 8 -2.72 7.16 -8.57
CA LEU A 8 -2.72 6.06 -7.61
C LEU A 8 -1.32 5.53 -7.35
N ARG A 9 -0.50 5.40 -8.40
CA ARG A 9 0.89 4.96 -8.29
C ARG A 9 1.70 5.92 -7.45
N THR A 10 1.64 7.22 -7.75
CA THR A 10 2.32 8.25 -6.95
C THR A 10 1.88 8.23 -5.49
N LEU A 11 0.58 8.09 -5.21
CA LEU A 11 0.06 7.98 -3.85
C LEU A 11 0.66 6.79 -3.09
N ILE A 12 0.69 5.61 -3.72
CA ILE A 12 1.22 4.38 -3.11
C ILE A 12 2.73 4.52 -2.86
N ASP A 13 3.47 5.05 -3.84
CA ASP A 13 4.92 5.21 -3.76
C ASP A 13 5.31 6.23 -2.67
N GLU A 14 4.61 7.36 -2.56
CA GLU A 14 4.82 8.35 -1.50
C GLU A 14 4.55 7.77 -0.11
N GLN A 15 3.42 7.07 0.06
CA GLN A 15 3.09 6.41 1.33
C GLN A 15 4.15 5.38 1.70
N LYS A 16 4.66 4.62 0.72
CA LYS A 16 5.68 3.58 0.94
C LYS A 16 7.02 4.20 1.30
N HIS A 17 7.46 5.22 0.58
CA HIS A 17 8.71 5.93 0.82
C HIS A 17 8.72 6.60 2.20
N ARG A 18 7.61 7.23 2.58
CA ARG A 18 7.47 8.02 3.80
C ARG A 18 6.70 7.29 4.91
N ASN A 19 6.55 5.97 4.83
CA ASN A 19 5.75 5.20 5.79
C ASN A 19 6.27 5.35 7.22
N ALA A 20 7.60 5.40 7.40
CA ALA A 20 8.21 5.61 8.71
C ALA A 20 7.84 6.97 9.31
N GLU A 21 7.86 8.03 8.49
CA GLU A 21 7.41 9.38 8.88
C GLU A 21 5.93 9.35 9.25
N TYR A 22 5.10 8.73 8.42
CA TYR A 22 3.66 8.62 8.66
C TYR A 22 3.33 8.00 10.03
N HIS A 23 4.10 6.99 10.45
CA HIS A 23 3.92 6.35 11.75
C HIS A 23 4.55 7.11 12.91
N ALA A 24 5.57 7.94 12.65
CA ALA A 24 6.13 8.86 13.65
C ALA A 24 5.24 10.08 13.91
N ILE A 25 4.39 10.45 12.94
CA ILE A 25 3.46 11.58 13.06
C ILE A 25 2.31 11.24 14.03
N THR A 26 2.10 12.11 15.01
CA THR A 26 0.94 12.02 15.90
C THR A 26 -0.36 12.10 15.11
N ASN A 27 -1.39 11.34 15.52
CA ASN A 27 -2.67 11.26 14.77
C ASN A 27 -3.29 12.64 14.46
N LYS A 28 -3.14 13.63 15.36
CA LYS A 28 -3.65 15.00 15.16
C LYS A 28 -2.99 15.74 14.00
N LYS A 29 -1.79 15.32 13.56
CA LYS A 29 -1.00 15.96 12.51
C LYS A 29 -0.93 15.14 11.22
N LYS A 30 -1.54 13.96 11.16
CA LYS A 30 -1.53 13.13 9.95
C LYS A 30 -2.23 13.76 8.76
N TYR A 31 -3.11 14.74 8.97
CA TYR A 31 -3.70 15.49 7.87
C TYR A 31 -2.64 16.26 7.07
N LEU A 32 -1.64 16.85 7.75
CA LEU A 32 -0.53 17.58 7.10
C LEU A 32 0.25 16.68 6.15
N PHE A 33 0.50 15.43 6.55
CA PHE A 33 1.17 14.46 5.70
C PHE A 33 0.43 14.25 4.37
N TRP A 34 -0.90 14.12 4.43
CA TRP A 34 -1.71 13.95 3.23
C TRP A 34 -1.81 15.23 2.41
N ASP A 35 -1.86 16.39 3.07
CA ASP A 35 -1.87 17.69 2.38
C ASP A 35 -0.56 17.92 1.63
N GLU A 36 0.60 17.57 2.21
CA GLU A 36 1.90 17.65 1.52
C GLU A 36 1.95 16.76 0.26
N ILE A 37 1.39 15.55 0.30
CA ILE A 37 1.29 14.68 -0.88
C ILE A 37 0.37 15.30 -1.93
N ALA A 38 -0.74 15.91 -1.49
CA ALA A 38 -1.69 16.56 -2.38
C ALA A 38 -1.08 17.79 -3.06
N GLU A 39 -0.38 18.63 -2.32
CA GLU A 39 0.36 19.79 -2.82
C GLU A 39 1.41 19.37 -3.85
N LYS A 40 2.20 18.34 -3.56
CA LYS A 40 3.20 17.82 -4.51
C LYS A 40 2.57 17.38 -5.84
N LEU A 41 1.44 16.69 -5.80
CA LEU A 41 0.75 16.22 -7.00
C LEU A 41 0.05 17.36 -7.75
N ASN A 42 -0.52 18.31 -7.01
CA ASN A 42 -1.07 19.54 -7.55
C ASN A 42 0.00 20.33 -8.33
N ASP A 43 1.21 20.46 -7.77
CA ASP A 43 2.34 21.13 -8.43
C ASP A 43 2.78 20.38 -9.69
N GLN A 44 2.86 19.04 -9.64
CA GLN A 44 3.25 18.20 -10.79
C GLN A 44 2.25 18.29 -11.95
N GLU A 45 0.95 18.32 -11.64
CA GLU A 45 -0.14 18.34 -12.62
C GLU A 45 -0.60 19.77 -12.96
N ASN A 46 0.06 20.80 -12.41
CA ASN A 46 -0.31 22.21 -12.53
C ASN A 46 -1.80 22.47 -12.25
N THR A 47 -2.26 21.97 -11.10
CA THR A 47 -3.65 22.01 -10.64
C THR A 47 -3.72 22.33 -9.15
N ASN A 48 -4.91 22.61 -8.62
CA ASN A 48 -5.18 22.77 -7.19
C ASN A 48 -6.34 21.89 -6.71
N TYR A 49 -6.70 20.89 -7.53
CA TYR A 49 -7.90 20.11 -7.35
C TYR A 49 -7.75 19.09 -6.21
N PHE A 50 -6.57 18.50 -6.03
CA PHE A 50 -6.39 17.43 -5.08
C PHE A 50 -6.27 17.94 -3.65
N THR A 51 -6.87 17.23 -2.70
CA THR A 51 -6.81 17.54 -1.27
C THR A 51 -6.26 16.36 -0.48
N GLY A 52 -5.58 16.62 0.64
CA GLY A 52 -5.09 15.55 1.50
C GLY A 52 -6.21 14.64 2.02
N GLU A 53 -7.40 15.21 2.26
CA GLU A 53 -8.58 14.42 2.64
C GLU A 53 -8.99 13.42 1.54
N ALA A 54 -8.96 13.83 0.27
CA ALA A 54 -9.27 12.96 -0.86
C ALA A 54 -8.26 11.81 -0.98
N TYR A 55 -6.96 12.10 -0.82
CA TYR A 55 -5.90 11.08 -0.84
C TYR A 55 -6.03 10.10 0.32
N HIS A 56 -6.24 10.59 1.53
CA HIS A 56 -6.44 9.73 2.69
C HIS A 56 -7.65 8.80 2.49
N LYS A 57 -8.79 9.33 2.04
CA LYS A 57 -9.98 8.52 1.74
C LYS A 57 -9.70 7.47 0.67
N LYS A 58 -8.98 7.82 -0.40
CA LYS A 58 -8.64 6.87 -1.47
C LYS A 58 -7.71 5.76 -0.95
N PHE A 59 -6.67 6.13 -0.19
CA PHE A 59 -5.74 5.17 0.41
C PHE A 59 -6.44 4.20 1.38
N LEU A 60 -7.34 4.71 2.22
CA LEU A 60 -8.18 3.89 3.10
C LEU A 60 -9.07 2.94 2.29
N GLY A 61 -9.64 3.42 1.19
CA GLY A 61 -10.43 2.61 0.25
C GLY A 61 -9.63 1.45 -0.33
N LEU A 62 -8.41 1.70 -0.80
CA LEU A 62 -7.50 0.67 -1.31
C LEU A 62 -7.18 -0.38 -0.23
N THR A 63 -6.86 0.07 0.98
CA THR A 63 -6.58 -0.82 2.12
C THR A 63 -7.78 -1.72 2.44
N LYS A 64 -8.99 -1.17 2.45
CA LYS A 64 -10.24 -1.93 2.68
C LYS A 64 -10.52 -2.91 1.54
N ALA A 65 -10.33 -2.50 0.29
CA ALA A 65 -10.49 -3.36 -0.87
C ALA A 65 -9.51 -4.54 -0.82
N PHE A 66 -8.26 -4.30 -0.43
CA PHE A 66 -7.26 -5.33 -0.22
C PHE A 66 -7.72 -6.36 0.83
N TYR A 67 -8.11 -5.92 2.04
CA TYR A 67 -8.54 -6.86 3.09
C TYR A 67 -9.81 -7.64 2.70
N THR A 68 -10.71 -7.01 1.96
CA THR A 68 -11.91 -7.65 1.41
C THR A 68 -11.50 -8.76 0.43
N ALA A 69 -10.61 -8.45 -0.52
CA ALA A 69 -10.08 -9.43 -1.46
C ALA A 69 -9.26 -10.55 -0.78
N GLU A 70 -8.46 -10.22 0.25
CA GLU A 70 -7.70 -11.19 1.05
C GLU A 70 -8.64 -12.18 1.75
N LYS A 71 -9.76 -11.70 2.31
CA LYS A 71 -10.80 -12.55 2.92
C LYS A 71 -11.43 -13.49 1.90
N TYR A 72 -11.89 -12.96 0.76
CA TYR A 72 -12.50 -13.78 -0.29
C TYR A 72 -11.53 -14.82 -0.87
N LYS A 73 -10.25 -14.49 -1.03
CA LYS A 73 -9.23 -15.46 -1.49
C LYS A 73 -9.08 -16.64 -0.54
N LYS A 74 -9.11 -16.40 0.77
CA LYS A 74 -9.05 -17.46 1.79
C LYS A 74 -10.27 -18.38 1.75
N ASP A 75 -11.43 -17.82 1.38
CA ASP A 75 -12.71 -18.54 1.41
C ASP A 75 -13.06 -19.26 0.09
N THR A 76 -12.58 -18.79 -1.08
CA THR A 76 -13.09 -19.23 -2.40
C THR A 76 -12.04 -19.66 -3.43
N GLY A 77 -10.74 -19.58 -3.12
CA GLY A 77 -9.66 -20.19 -3.91
C GLY A 77 -9.35 -19.57 -5.27
N THR A 78 -10.25 -18.88 -5.98
CA THR A 78 -9.93 -18.30 -7.30
C THR A 78 -10.90 -17.18 -7.71
N LYS A 79 -10.37 -15.95 -7.87
CA LYS A 79 -10.70 -15.01 -8.96
C LYS A 79 -9.85 -13.74 -8.83
N ARG A 80 -9.00 -13.50 -9.82
CA ARG A 80 -8.16 -12.31 -9.98
C ARG A 80 -8.88 -11.32 -10.91
N SER A 81 -8.89 -10.04 -10.55
CA SER A 81 -9.27 -8.93 -11.43
C SER A 81 -7.99 -8.22 -11.87
N LEU A 82 -7.79 -8.06 -13.18
CA LEU A 82 -6.53 -7.68 -13.83
C LEU A 82 -6.01 -6.28 -13.42
N VAL A 83 -6.87 -5.32 -13.08
CA VAL A 83 -6.46 -3.98 -12.57
C VAL A 83 -6.16 -4.01 -11.07
N GLY A 84 -6.53 -5.10 -10.38
CA GLY A 84 -6.29 -5.29 -8.97
C GLY A 84 -5.07 -6.16 -8.65
N GLU A 85 -4.46 -6.88 -9.61
CA GLU A 85 -3.38 -7.83 -9.30
C GLU A 85 -2.12 -7.13 -8.81
N ASP A 86 -1.60 -6.14 -9.53
CA ASP A 86 -0.35 -5.47 -9.16
C ASP A 86 -0.50 -4.70 -7.84
N ILE A 87 -1.62 -3.98 -7.69
CA ILE A 87 -1.95 -3.28 -6.43
C ILE A 87 -2.16 -4.30 -5.31
N TYR A 88 -2.77 -5.46 -5.58
CA TYR A 88 -2.96 -6.51 -4.58
C TYR A 88 -1.63 -7.14 -4.17
N GLU A 89 -0.74 -7.44 -5.10
CA GLU A 89 0.59 -8.00 -4.83
C GLU A 89 1.43 -7.01 -4.02
N GLU A 90 1.41 -5.74 -4.40
CA GLU A 90 2.09 -4.70 -3.63
C GLU A 90 1.47 -4.54 -2.24
N PHE A 91 0.14 -4.54 -2.13
CA PHE A 91 -0.52 -4.44 -0.84
C PHE A 91 -0.34 -5.71 0.02
N SER A 92 -0.07 -6.87 -0.60
CA SER A 92 0.21 -8.11 0.13
C SER A 92 1.47 -8.01 0.98
N THR A 93 2.40 -7.11 0.63
CA THR A 93 3.60 -6.81 1.42
C THR A 93 3.30 -6.06 2.72
N LYS A 94 2.07 -5.52 2.87
CA LYS A 94 1.63 -4.74 4.04
C LYS A 94 2.55 -3.56 4.34
N PHE A 95 3.10 -2.93 3.31
CA PHE A 95 4.09 -1.86 3.43
C PHE A 95 3.63 -0.68 4.30
N TRP A 96 2.32 -0.43 4.39
CA TRP A 96 1.74 0.68 5.16
C TRP A 96 1.57 0.38 6.66
N VAL A 97 1.83 -0.85 7.10
CA VAL A 97 1.74 -1.23 8.51
C VAL A 97 2.97 -0.74 9.27
N ASN A 98 2.77 -0.28 10.49
CA ASN A 98 3.87 0.10 11.37
C ASN A 98 4.67 -1.14 11.78
N THR A 99 5.91 -1.26 11.30
CA THR A 99 6.84 -2.35 11.67
C THR A 99 7.46 -2.18 13.06
N GLY A 100 6.96 -1.26 13.89
CA GLY A 100 7.34 -1.10 15.31
C GLY A 100 7.18 -2.35 16.18
N LYS A 101 6.60 -3.42 15.65
CA LYS A 101 6.88 -4.80 16.07
C LYS A 101 7.71 -5.45 14.98
N LYS A 102 8.96 -5.82 15.28
CA LYS A 102 9.81 -6.66 14.42
C LYS A 102 8.93 -7.76 13.81
N MET A 103 8.75 -7.76 12.49
CA MET A 103 8.29 -8.95 11.81
C MET A 103 9.37 -10.01 12.07
N VAL A 104 9.10 -10.94 12.98
CA VAL A 104 9.75 -12.24 12.95
C VAL A 104 9.17 -12.90 11.70
N TYR A 105 9.93 -12.86 10.60
CA TYR A 105 9.61 -13.70 9.45
C TYR A 105 9.46 -15.13 9.96
N PRO A 106 8.33 -15.82 9.71
CA PRO A 106 8.24 -17.23 10.06
C PRO A 106 9.34 -17.96 9.29
N THR A 107 10.25 -18.61 10.02
CA THR A 107 11.42 -19.33 9.50
C THR A 107 11.07 -20.35 8.41
N HIS A 108 9.79 -20.72 8.29
CA HIS A 108 9.25 -21.59 7.25
C HIS A 108 9.38 -21.05 5.81
N ILE A 109 9.40 -19.72 5.58
CA ILE A 109 9.54 -19.18 4.20
C ILE A 109 11.00 -19.27 3.73
N LEU A 110 11.96 -19.06 4.63
CA LEU A 110 13.39 -19.24 4.32
C LEU A 110 13.72 -20.71 4.06
N HIS A 111 13.09 -21.64 4.78
CA HIS A 111 13.25 -23.07 4.54
C HIS A 111 12.77 -23.46 3.13
N ILE A 112 11.63 -22.96 2.68
CA ILE A 112 11.12 -23.27 1.33
C ILE A 112 12.07 -22.72 0.25
N SER A 113 12.54 -21.47 0.38
CA SER A 113 13.47 -20.88 -0.60
C SER A 113 14.85 -21.58 -0.62
N TYR A 114 15.35 -22.01 0.54
CA TYR A 114 16.59 -22.79 0.64
C TYR A 114 16.43 -24.21 0.05
N ILE A 115 15.31 -24.89 0.33
CA ILE A 115 15.00 -26.22 -0.20
C ILE A 115 14.90 -26.20 -1.73
N TYR A 116 14.25 -25.19 -2.32
CA TYR A 116 14.18 -25.04 -3.79
C TYR A 116 15.54 -24.78 -4.44
N ARG A 117 16.51 -24.22 -3.70
CA ARG A 117 17.86 -23.93 -4.20
C ARG A 117 18.79 -25.15 -4.12
N VAL A 118 18.56 -26.04 -3.16
CA VAL A 118 19.36 -27.27 -2.94
C VAL A 118 18.82 -28.46 -3.76
N LEU A 119 17.51 -28.58 -3.95
CA LEU A 119 16.90 -29.67 -4.74
C LEU A 119 16.99 -29.49 -6.27
N LYS A 120 17.54 -28.35 -6.74
CA LYS A 120 17.71 -28.05 -8.16
C LYS A 120 19.18 -28.15 -8.63
N MET A 121 20.01 -28.89 -7.89
CA MET A 121 21.34 -29.37 -8.29
C MET A 121 21.31 -30.86 -8.58
#